data_AF-A0A7C6WET7-F1
#
_entry.id   AF-A0A7C6WET7-F1
#
_cell.length_a   1.000
_cell.length_b   1.000
_cell.length_c   1.000
_cell.angle_alpha   90.00
_cell.angle_beta   90.00
_cell.angle_gamma   90.00
#
_symmetry.space_group_name_H-M   'P 1'
#
loop_
_entity.id
_entity.type
_entity.pdbx_description
1 polymer ?
#
loop_
_entity_poly.entity_id
_entity_poly.type
_entity_poly.pdbx_seq_one_letter_code
_entity_poly.pdbx_strand_id
1 'polypeptide(L)'
;MITDIEIMKYFEMLRTERKINIQDIIEGIVSRRNYSRYVSGEIAINIETLSKLLAKIEVPLSEFSFYINNRITMENLEEQYFHALIRNEQYTKAYNKYYSKIKNKELKTIYAKRTIPLGIVLMKYKLGMLNKDEVILEMKKIMHLDEILRRKIVHDDDIESLYLYIRICSEKEKEKIAAYLLKIILDKEYKIAACNYEICVTLAYLTLLTIMVNHSEKSKYERNLIEKVMNLALEFNSRAKAVNNDVLLFEILYKYIKRYEIENKYTVFYYIASILATEDPDFLDGKTFEITKEDIELYYECLSDEEFMSSAMYERIIDYDNL
;
A
#
# COMPACT_ATOMS: atom_id res chain seq x y z
N MET A 1 13.31 4.71 10.50
CA MET A 1 14.20 5.29 9.46
C MET A 1 15.51 4.56 9.59
N ILE A 2 16.05 4.01 8.50
CA ILE A 2 17.29 3.23 8.54
C ILE A 2 18.45 4.19 8.82
N THR A 3 19.22 3.90 9.86
CA THR A 3 20.38 4.68 10.29
C THR A 3 21.64 4.27 9.51
N ASP A 4 22.64 5.15 9.45
CA ASP A 4 23.93 4.82 8.82
C ASP A 4 24.60 3.59 9.45
N ILE A 5 24.39 3.40 10.76
CA ILE A 5 24.87 2.23 11.49
C ILE A 5 24.15 0.97 11.01
N GLU A 6 22.83 1.02 10.83
CA GLU A 6 22.06 -0.10 10.29
C GLU A 6 22.48 -0.42 8.85
N ILE A 7 22.71 0.61 8.01
CA ILE A 7 23.26 0.43 6.64
C ILE A 7 24.59 -0.32 6.71
N MET A 8 25.53 0.12 7.56
CA MET A 8 26.83 -0.52 7.70
C MET A 8 26.74 -1.93 8.31
N LYS A 9 25.81 -2.17 9.24
CA LYS A 9 25.53 -3.51 9.79
C LYS A 9 25.14 -4.47 8.66
N TYR A 10 24.20 -4.10 7.81
CA TYR A 10 23.74 -4.96 6.71
C TYR A 10 24.81 -5.13 5.62
N PHE A 11 25.63 -4.10 5.38
CA PHE A 11 26.81 -4.23 4.52
C PHE A 11 27.81 -5.25 5.07
N GLU A 12 28.13 -5.18 6.37
CA GLU A 12 29.04 -6.11 7.04
C GLU A 12 28.53 -7.56 7.01
N MET A 13 27.21 -7.74 7.13
CA MET A 13 26.58 -9.04 6.96
C MET A 13 26.84 -9.60 5.55
N LEU A 14 26.56 -8.82 4.50
CA LEU A 14 26.83 -9.25 3.12
C LEU A 14 28.32 -9.56 2.87
N ARG A 15 29.22 -8.69 3.36
CA ARG A 15 30.67 -8.91 3.25
C ARG A 15 31.06 -10.26 3.88
N THR A 16 30.53 -10.54 5.06
CA THR A 16 30.83 -11.76 5.81
C THR A 16 30.23 -13.01 5.16
N GLU A 17 29.00 -12.91 4.64
CA GLU A 17 28.34 -13.98 3.87
C GLU A 17 29.14 -14.34 2.61
N ARG A 18 29.72 -13.33 1.93
CA ARG A 18 30.62 -13.51 0.78
C ARG A 18 32.07 -13.84 1.17
N LYS A 19 32.39 -13.92 2.46
CA LYS A 19 33.72 -14.26 2.99
C LYS A 19 34.84 -13.33 2.50
N ILE A 20 34.55 -12.05 2.28
CA ILE A 20 35.52 -11.05 1.80
C ILE A 20 36.19 -10.38 3.01
N ASN A 21 37.52 -10.26 2.99
CA ASN A 21 38.24 -9.60 4.08
C ASN A 21 38.08 -8.08 4.02
N ILE A 22 38.18 -7.43 5.18
CA ILE A 22 38.11 -5.96 5.28
C ILE A 22 39.21 -5.31 4.44
N GLN A 23 40.42 -5.90 4.39
CA GLN A 23 41.52 -5.30 3.63
C GLN A 23 41.21 -5.23 2.13
N ASP A 24 40.61 -6.29 1.58
CA ASP A 24 40.27 -6.39 0.15
C ASP A 24 39.13 -5.43 -0.21
N ILE A 25 38.18 -5.24 0.71
CA ILE A 25 37.01 -4.39 0.46
C ILE A 25 37.31 -2.90 0.53
N ILE A 26 38.25 -2.48 1.37
CA ILE A 26 38.58 -1.06 1.54
C ILE A 26 39.66 -0.57 0.56
N GLU A 27 40.37 -1.50 -0.10
CA GLU A 27 41.50 -1.19 -0.96
C GLU A 27 41.12 -0.22 -2.08
N GLY A 28 41.82 0.91 -2.14
CA GLY A 28 41.59 1.98 -3.12
C GLY A 28 40.33 2.83 -2.85
N ILE A 29 39.65 2.62 -1.72
CA ILE A 29 38.39 3.28 -1.40
C ILE A 29 38.52 4.11 -0.12
N VAL A 30 38.86 3.49 1.01
CA VAL A 30 38.97 4.16 2.31
C VAL A 30 40.06 3.56 3.19
N SER A 31 40.53 4.32 4.18
CA SER A 31 41.45 3.79 5.19
C SER A 31 40.75 2.83 6.15
N ARG A 32 41.49 1.86 6.69
CA ARG A 32 40.97 0.91 7.70
C ARG A 32 40.39 1.63 8.91
N ARG A 33 41.00 2.75 9.32
CA ARG A 33 40.49 3.59 10.41
C ARG A 33 39.12 4.16 10.08
N ASN A 34 38.93 4.78 8.92
CA ASN A 34 37.63 5.35 8.55
C ASN A 34 36.57 4.26 8.39
N TYR A 35 36.95 3.10 7.83
CA TYR A 35 36.07 1.95 7.75
C TYR A 35 35.54 1.51 9.13
N SER A 36 36.43 1.34 10.11
CA SER A 36 36.02 1.01 11.48
C SER A 36 35.10 2.06 12.09
N ARG A 37 35.32 3.35 11.78
CA ARG A 37 34.48 4.45 12.24
C ARG A 37 33.09 4.47 11.58
N TYR A 38 32.97 4.02 10.33
CA TYR A 38 31.66 3.80 9.70
C TYR A 38 30.91 2.65 10.40
N VAL A 39 31.59 1.52 10.63
CA VAL A 39 31.00 0.34 11.28
C VAL A 39 30.58 0.62 12.72
N SER A 40 31.35 1.41 13.47
CA SER A 40 31.01 1.82 14.84
C SER A 40 29.99 2.96 14.93
N GLY A 41 29.65 3.60 13.82
CA GLY A 41 28.74 4.75 13.80
C GLY A 41 29.35 6.08 14.27
N GLU A 42 30.68 6.14 14.41
CA GLU A 42 31.37 7.38 14.78
C GLU A 42 31.29 8.46 13.69
N ILE A 43 31.17 8.04 12.43
CA ILE A 43 30.98 8.94 11.28
C ILE A 43 29.97 8.35 10.31
N ALA A 44 29.19 9.22 9.66
CA ALA A 44 28.28 8.83 8.59
C ALA A 44 29.04 8.38 7.34
N ILE A 45 28.55 7.33 6.68
CA ILE A 45 29.04 6.90 5.37
C ILE A 45 28.29 7.66 4.26
N ASN A 46 29.02 8.20 3.29
CA ASN A 46 28.39 8.83 2.13
C ASN A 46 28.06 7.79 1.03
N ILE A 47 27.09 8.13 0.18
CA ILE A 47 26.57 7.23 -0.86
C ILE A 47 27.65 6.81 -1.88
N GLU A 48 28.61 7.67 -2.18
CA GLU A 48 29.70 7.38 -3.11
C GLU A 48 30.63 6.30 -2.55
N THR A 49 31.03 6.44 -1.29
CA THR A 49 31.87 5.48 -0.57
C THR A 49 31.14 4.15 -0.44
N LEU A 50 29.87 4.18 -0.01
CA LEU A 50 29.05 2.98 0.07
C LEU A 50 28.94 2.27 -1.29
N SER A 51 28.71 3.01 -2.38
CA SER A 51 28.61 2.45 -3.73
C SER A 51 29.92 1.80 -4.18
N LYS A 52 31.07 2.40 -3.88
CA LYS A 52 32.39 1.81 -4.17
C LYS A 52 32.65 0.55 -3.36
N LEU A 53 32.28 0.54 -2.08
CA LEU A 53 32.39 -0.63 -1.21
C LEU A 53 31.46 -1.77 -1.67
N LEU A 54 30.23 -1.45 -2.07
CA LEU A 54 29.28 -2.40 -2.64
C LEU A 54 29.77 -2.98 -3.98
N ALA A 55 30.43 -2.18 -4.81
CA ALA A 55 31.01 -2.66 -6.07
C ALA A 55 32.09 -3.74 -5.84
N LYS A 56 32.86 -3.66 -4.75
CA LYS A 56 33.84 -4.71 -4.37
C LYS A 56 33.19 -6.03 -3.99
N ILE A 57 31.93 -6.01 -3.59
CA ILE A 57 31.12 -7.21 -3.36
C ILE A 57 30.13 -7.47 -4.49
N GLU A 58 30.27 -6.83 -5.65
CA GLU A 58 29.40 -7.02 -6.83
C GLU A 58 27.90 -6.91 -6.50
N VAL A 59 27.53 -5.94 -5.66
CA VAL A 59 26.14 -5.63 -5.35
C VAL A 59 25.83 -4.22 -5.81
N PRO A 60 24.88 -4.00 -6.74
CA PRO A 60 24.38 -2.67 -7.06
C PRO A 60 23.71 -2.02 -5.84
N LEU A 61 23.81 -0.69 -5.72
CA LEU A 61 23.19 0.05 -4.62
C LEU A 61 21.66 -0.17 -4.55
N SER A 62 21.00 -0.29 -5.70
CA SER A 62 19.57 -0.59 -5.79
C SER A 62 19.24 -1.94 -5.15
N GLU A 63 19.94 -3.01 -5.52
CA GLU A 63 19.78 -4.35 -4.92
C GLU A 63 20.07 -4.34 -3.42
N PHE A 64 21.08 -3.59 -3.00
CA PHE A 64 21.40 -3.45 -1.57
C PHE A 64 20.24 -2.80 -0.78
N SER A 65 19.56 -1.80 -1.36
CA SER A 65 18.41 -1.17 -0.71
C SER A 65 17.24 -2.15 -0.50
N PHE A 66 16.97 -3.02 -1.48
CA PHE A 66 15.98 -4.10 -1.34
C PHE A 66 16.42 -5.14 -0.32
N TYR A 67 17.70 -5.52 -0.33
CA TYR A 67 18.26 -6.44 0.65
C TYR A 67 18.05 -5.94 2.08
N ILE A 68 18.39 -4.67 2.36
CA ILE A 68 18.20 -4.08 3.69
C ILE A 68 16.72 -4.13 4.08
N ASN A 69 15.83 -3.69 3.20
CA ASN A 69 14.40 -3.66 3.52
C ASN A 69 13.85 -5.07 3.79
N ASN A 70 14.23 -6.06 2.98
CA ASN A 70 13.82 -7.45 3.17
C ASN A 70 14.34 -8.01 4.50
N ARG A 71 15.60 -7.72 4.87
CA ARG A 71 16.15 -8.13 6.17
C ARG A 71 15.40 -7.50 7.33
N ILE A 72 15.17 -6.19 7.29
CA ILE A 72 14.39 -5.48 8.33
C ILE A 72 12.99 -6.08 8.44
N THR A 73 12.34 -6.35 7.31
CA THR A 73 11.01 -6.97 7.25
C THR A 73 11.00 -8.35 7.88
N MET A 74 11.98 -9.21 7.58
CA MET A 74 12.11 -10.55 8.16
C MET A 74 12.49 -10.53 9.64
N GLU A 75 13.28 -9.55 10.08
CA GLU A 75 13.62 -9.35 11.49
C GLU A 75 12.43 -8.83 12.32
N ASN A 76 11.38 -8.31 11.65
CA ASN A 76 10.22 -7.67 12.29
C ASN A 76 8.88 -8.19 11.70
N LEU A 77 8.76 -9.51 11.51
CA LEU A 77 7.57 -10.14 10.90
C LEU A 77 6.27 -9.81 11.62
N GLU A 78 6.29 -9.63 12.94
CA GLU A 78 5.11 -9.26 13.72
C GLU A 78 4.52 -7.91 13.29
N GLU A 79 5.36 -6.95 12.90
CA GLU A 79 4.91 -5.66 12.36
C GLU A 79 4.16 -5.87 11.05
N GLN A 80 4.69 -6.71 10.16
CA GLN A 80 4.10 -7.01 8.86
C GLN A 80 2.78 -7.75 8.98
N TYR A 81 2.72 -8.78 9.82
CA TYR A 81 1.47 -9.51 10.05
C TYR A 81 0.43 -8.65 10.73
N PHE A 82 0.82 -7.81 11.69
CA PHE A 82 -0.10 -6.83 12.27
C PHE A 82 -0.66 -5.90 11.19
N HIS A 83 0.20 -5.30 10.37
CA HIS A 83 -0.18 -4.38 9.31
C HIS A 83 -1.12 -5.04 8.29
N ALA A 84 -0.82 -6.25 7.83
CA ALA A 84 -1.67 -6.99 6.89
C ALA A 84 -3.10 -7.20 7.44
N LEU A 85 -3.22 -7.59 8.72
CA LEU A 85 -4.53 -7.76 9.37
C LEU A 85 -5.28 -6.43 9.51
N ILE A 86 -4.60 -5.32 9.81
CA ILE A 86 -5.20 -3.98 9.87
C ILE A 86 -5.73 -3.55 8.50
N ARG A 87 -4.95 -3.77 7.43
CA ARG A 87 -5.36 -3.44 6.05
C ARG A 87 -6.67 -4.15 5.71
N ASN A 88 -6.76 -5.43 6.06
CA ASN A 88 -7.92 -6.30 5.81
C ASN A 88 -9.06 -6.15 6.83
N GLU A 89 -9.00 -5.16 7.71
CA GLU A 89 -10.03 -4.88 8.73
C GLU A 89 -10.22 -5.99 9.78
N GLN A 90 -9.25 -6.88 9.94
CA GLN A 90 -9.27 -7.98 10.91
C GLN A 90 -8.75 -7.53 12.29
N TYR A 91 -9.34 -6.46 12.83
CA TYR A 91 -8.87 -5.77 14.03
C TYR A 91 -8.76 -6.67 15.27
N THR A 92 -9.74 -7.55 15.48
CA THR A 92 -9.75 -8.49 16.61
C THR A 92 -8.58 -9.49 16.53
N LYS A 93 -8.31 -10.05 15.33
CA LYS A 93 -7.18 -10.94 15.10
C LYS A 93 -5.84 -10.20 15.30
N ALA A 94 -5.74 -8.97 14.79
CA ALA A 94 -4.55 -8.12 14.94
C ALA A 94 -4.23 -7.85 16.42
N TYR A 95 -5.26 -7.50 17.20
CA TYR A 95 -5.14 -7.23 18.63
C TYR A 95 -4.68 -8.47 19.40
N ASN A 96 -5.36 -9.61 19.20
CA ASN A 96 -5.11 -10.82 19.97
C ASN A 96 -3.75 -11.46 19.66
N LYS A 97 -3.31 -11.46 18.39
CA LYS A 97 -2.11 -12.19 17.97
C LYS A 97 -0.82 -11.36 17.99
N TYR A 98 -0.89 -10.07 17.65
CA TYR A 98 0.32 -9.29 17.32
C TYR A 98 0.48 -8.00 18.11
N TYR A 99 -0.61 -7.34 18.55
CA TYR A 99 -0.52 -6.05 19.23
C TYR A 99 0.41 -6.06 20.46
N SER A 100 0.32 -7.10 21.31
CA SER A 100 1.19 -7.24 22.49
C SER A 100 2.68 -7.36 22.14
N LYS A 101 2.99 -7.86 20.93
CA LYS A 101 4.36 -8.06 20.45
C LYS A 101 4.99 -6.80 19.88
N ILE A 102 4.18 -5.78 19.53
CA ILE A 102 4.65 -4.54 18.89
C ILE A 102 4.44 -3.28 19.74
N LYS A 103 3.43 -3.22 20.62
CA LYS A 103 2.94 -1.98 21.25
C LYS A 103 3.95 -1.16 22.07
N ASN A 104 5.06 -1.77 22.47
CA ASN A 104 6.11 -1.14 23.27
C ASN A 104 7.51 -1.33 22.65
N LYS A 105 7.58 -1.71 21.37
CA LYS A 105 8.84 -1.88 20.66
C LYS A 105 9.10 -0.69 19.75
N GLU A 106 10.37 -0.43 19.49
CA GLU A 106 10.75 0.46 18.41
C GLU A 106 10.38 -0.20 17.08
N LEU A 107 9.49 0.43 16.31
CA LEU A 107 9.06 -0.07 15.02
C LEU A 107 10.15 0.20 13.98
N LYS A 108 10.46 -0.80 13.15
CA LYS A 108 11.60 -0.74 12.22
C LYS A 108 11.23 -0.81 10.74
N THR A 109 10.06 -1.37 10.42
CA THR A 109 9.66 -1.59 9.02
C THR A 109 9.39 -0.27 8.27
N ILE A 110 9.21 -0.35 6.95
CA ILE A 110 8.83 0.80 6.13
C ILE A 110 7.52 1.46 6.61
N TYR A 111 6.65 0.70 7.28
CA TYR A 111 5.35 1.15 7.81
C TYR A 111 5.42 1.70 9.24
N ALA A 112 6.62 1.79 9.81
CA ALA A 112 6.84 2.14 11.21
C ALA A 112 6.44 3.57 11.56
N LYS A 113 6.61 4.53 10.63
CA LYS A 113 6.46 5.95 10.95
C LYS A 113 5.00 6.35 11.10
N ARG A 114 4.11 5.94 10.19
CA ARG A 114 2.70 6.36 10.19
C ARG A 114 1.72 5.21 10.16
N THR A 115 1.88 4.28 9.24
CA THR A 115 0.88 3.24 8.96
C THR A 115 0.57 2.36 10.15
N ILE A 116 1.59 1.74 10.77
CA ILE A 116 1.38 0.88 11.94
C ILE A 116 0.83 1.69 13.12
N PRO A 117 1.39 2.87 13.47
CA PRO A 117 0.80 3.72 14.50
C PRO A 117 -0.67 4.08 14.22
N LEU A 118 -1.03 4.50 13.01
CA LEU A 118 -2.42 4.77 12.63
C LEU A 118 -3.29 3.52 12.73
N GLY A 119 -2.75 2.36 12.32
CA GLY A 119 -3.41 1.07 12.42
C GLY A 119 -3.74 0.68 13.87
N ILE A 120 -2.83 0.96 14.81
CA ILE A 120 -3.07 0.75 16.25
C ILE A 120 -4.23 1.62 16.74
N VAL A 121 -4.25 2.91 16.38
CA VAL A 121 -5.31 3.83 16.80
C VAL A 121 -6.65 3.42 16.18
N LEU A 122 -6.67 3.09 14.88
CA LEU A 122 -7.86 2.63 14.18
C LEU A 122 -8.39 1.30 14.75
N MET A 123 -7.51 0.36 15.09
CA MET A 123 -7.89 -0.89 15.75
C MET A 123 -8.54 -0.63 17.10
N LYS A 124 -7.94 0.24 17.95
CA LYS A 124 -8.52 0.59 19.25
C LYS A 124 -9.91 1.22 19.10
N TYR A 125 -10.11 2.08 18.11
CA TYR A 125 -11.43 2.63 17.78
C TYR A 125 -12.43 1.52 17.45
N LYS A 126 -12.07 0.63 16.52
CA LYS A 126 -12.93 -0.44 16.02
C LYS A 126 -13.27 -1.48 17.07
N LEU A 127 -12.42 -1.62 18.09
CA LEU A 127 -12.67 -2.46 19.27
C LEU A 127 -13.36 -1.73 20.44
N GLY A 128 -13.81 -0.49 20.23
CA GLY A 128 -14.53 0.29 21.24
C GLY A 128 -13.67 0.78 22.41
N MET A 129 -12.35 0.78 22.27
CA MET A 129 -11.40 1.21 23.31
C MET A 129 -11.14 2.73 23.30
N LEU A 130 -11.46 3.39 22.19
CA LEU A 130 -11.37 4.83 22.03
C LEU A 130 -12.65 5.34 21.37
N ASN A 131 -13.06 6.57 21.71
CA ASN A 131 -14.15 7.23 21.02
C ASN A 131 -13.67 7.93 19.73
N LYS A 132 -14.61 8.40 18.92
CA LYS A 132 -14.32 8.98 17.59
C LYS A 132 -13.44 10.25 17.68
N ASP A 133 -13.70 11.12 18.65
CA ASP A 133 -12.98 12.39 18.78
C ASP A 133 -11.53 12.18 19.23
N GLU A 134 -11.31 11.25 20.17
CA GLU A 134 -9.98 10.82 20.60
C GLU A 134 -9.16 10.27 19.43
N VAL A 135 -9.77 9.39 18.63
CA VAL A 135 -9.13 8.74 17.48
C VAL A 135 -8.74 9.76 16.42
N ILE A 136 -9.63 10.72 16.10
CA ILE A 136 -9.32 11.78 15.15
C ILE A 136 -8.14 12.62 15.64
N LEU A 137 -8.11 12.97 16.93
CA LEU A 137 -7.02 13.75 17.51
C LEU A 137 -5.69 12.99 17.48
N GLU A 138 -5.68 11.70 17.83
CA GLU A 138 -4.48 10.86 17.80
C GLU A 138 -3.98 10.64 16.37
N MET A 139 -4.88 10.28 15.43
CA MET A 139 -4.48 10.06 14.04
C MET A 139 -3.94 11.34 13.38
N LYS A 140 -4.47 12.53 13.73
CA LYS A 140 -3.92 13.81 13.24
C LYS A 140 -2.48 14.06 13.69
N LYS A 141 -2.15 13.71 14.94
CA LYS A 141 -0.79 13.83 15.48
C LYS A 141 0.21 12.92 14.79
N ILE A 142 -0.24 11.77 14.28
CA ILE A 142 0.60 10.80 13.57
C ILE A 142 0.72 11.17 12.09
N MET A 143 -0.42 11.51 11.45
CA MET A 143 -0.52 11.65 10.01
C MET A 143 0.30 12.82 9.47
N HIS A 144 0.24 13.98 10.14
CA HIS A 144 0.80 15.23 9.64
C HIS A 144 0.41 15.47 8.17
N LEU A 145 -0.89 15.44 7.86
CA LEU A 145 -1.42 15.38 6.50
C LEU A 145 -0.80 16.43 5.56
N ASP A 146 -0.71 17.69 5.99
CA ASP A 146 -0.16 18.77 5.16
C ASP A 146 1.33 18.58 4.79
N GLU A 147 2.10 17.76 5.54
CA GLU A 147 3.47 17.37 5.19
C GLU A 147 3.45 16.40 4.00
N ILE A 148 2.56 15.39 4.04
CA ILE A 148 2.42 14.37 2.99
C ILE A 148 1.97 15.02 1.69
N LEU A 149 0.93 15.86 1.75
CA LEU A 149 0.32 16.48 0.56
C LEU A 149 1.25 17.45 -0.20
N ARG A 150 2.41 17.81 0.36
CA ARG A 150 3.43 18.66 -0.29
C ARG A 150 4.51 17.86 -1.00
N ARG A 151 4.58 16.54 -0.81
CA ARG A 151 5.63 15.71 -1.39
C ARG A 151 5.36 15.48 -2.88
N LYS A 152 6.40 15.51 -3.70
CA LYS A 152 6.35 15.01 -5.09
C LYS A 152 6.73 13.54 -5.19
N ILE A 153 7.53 13.05 -4.25
CA ILE A 153 7.94 11.64 -4.15
C ILE A 153 7.27 11.04 -2.91
N VAL A 154 6.44 10.03 -3.13
CA VAL A 154 5.72 9.30 -2.07
C VAL A 154 6.25 7.87 -1.95
N HIS A 155 6.16 7.34 -0.74
CA HIS A 155 6.63 6.00 -0.39
C HIS A 155 5.49 5.17 0.19
N ASP A 156 5.73 3.88 0.46
CA ASP A 156 4.71 2.94 0.96
C ASP A 156 3.94 3.49 2.16
N ASP A 157 4.66 3.99 3.17
CA ASP A 157 4.05 4.50 4.39
C ASP A 157 3.16 5.74 4.16
N ASP A 158 3.47 6.57 3.15
CA ASP A 158 2.67 7.76 2.85
C ASP A 158 1.33 7.35 2.22
N ILE A 159 1.32 6.40 1.28
CA ILE A 159 0.09 5.94 0.62
C ILE A 159 -0.77 5.09 1.55
N GLU A 160 -0.15 4.16 2.27
CA GLU A 160 -0.85 3.23 3.14
C GLU A 160 -1.49 3.96 4.34
N SER A 161 -0.79 4.96 4.89
CA SER A 161 -1.37 5.82 5.94
C SER A 161 -2.58 6.61 5.45
N LEU A 162 -2.57 7.12 4.20
CA LEU A 162 -3.74 7.76 3.60
C LEU A 162 -4.92 6.79 3.50
N TYR A 163 -4.68 5.56 3.02
CA TYR A 163 -5.69 4.52 2.90
C TYR A 163 -6.37 4.19 4.25
N LEU A 164 -5.60 4.11 5.34
CA LEU A 164 -6.17 3.91 6.68
C LEU A 164 -6.89 5.16 7.20
N TYR A 165 -6.34 6.35 6.94
CA TYR A 165 -6.83 7.61 7.52
C TYR A 165 -8.21 8.03 6.97
N ILE A 166 -8.50 7.73 5.69
CA ILE A 166 -9.79 8.08 5.07
C ILE A 166 -10.99 7.41 5.75
N ARG A 167 -10.78 6.35 6.54
CA ARG A 167 -11.84 5.63 7.28
C ARG A 167 -12.42 6.45 8.43
N ILE A 168 -11.74 7.49 8.91
CA ILE A 168 -12.18 8.29 10.06
C ILE A 168 -12.13 9.81 9.84
N CYS A 169 -11.31 10.28 8.89
CA CYS A 169 -11.08 11.71 8.72
C CYS A 169 -12.32 12.45 8.20
N SER A 170 -12.30 13.78 8.31
CA SER A 170 -13.38 14.62 7.85
C SER A 170 -13.50 14.60 6.32
N GLU A 171 -14.69 14.92 5.80
CA GLU A 171 -14.92 14.98 4.35
C GLU A 171 -13.98 15.99 3.67
N LYS A 172 -13.75 17.15 4.30
CA LYS A 172 -12.78 18.17 3.83
C LYS A 172 -11.34 17.62 3.74
N GLU A 173 -10.95 16.74 4.65
CA GLU A 173 -9.63 16.08 4.59
C GLU A 173 -9.61 15.04 3.47
N LYS A 174 -10.68 14.28 3.27
CA LYS A 174 -10.81 13.36 2.14
C LYS A 174 -10.69 14.10 0.80
N GLU A 175 -11.35 15.26 0.65
CA GLU A 175 -11.23 16.07 -0.56
C GLU A 175 -9.77 16.51 -0.84
N LYS A 176 -9.02 16.91 0.20
CA LYS A 176 -7.59 17.22 0.06
C LYS A 176 -6.78 16.00 -0.38
N ILE A 177 -7.09 14.83 0.18
CA ILE A 177 -6.42 13.56 -0.16
C ILE A 177 -6.73 13.18 -1.61
N ALA A 178 -7.99 13.26 -2.04
CA ALA A 178 -8.39 12.97 -3.41
C ALA A 178 -7.70 13.90 -4.41
N ALA A 179 -7.68 15.21 -4.14
CA ALA A 179 -6.99 16.17 -5.00
C ALA A 179 -5.48 15.88 -5.13
N TYR A 180 -4.85 15.36 -4.08
CA TYR A 180 -3.45 14.98 -4.09
C TYR A 180 -3.20 13.65 -4.82
N LEU A 181 -4.04 12.64 -4.58
CA LEU A 181 -3.93 11.34 -5.27
C LEU A 181 -4.21 11.46 -6.77
N LEU A 182 -5.12 12.35 -7.19
CA LEU A 182 -5.31 12.69 -8.60
C LEU A 182 -4.03 13.20 -9.25
N LYS A 183 -3.25 14.04 -8.56
CA LYS A 183 -1.94 14.48 -9.06
C LYS A 183 -0.95 13.32 -9.12
N ILE A 184 -0.90 12.47 -8.10
CA ILE A 184 -0.01 11.31 -8.10
C ILE A 184 -0.30 10.37 -9.29
N ILE A 185 -1.57 10.18 -9.63
CA ILE A 185 -2.01 9.25 -10.67
C ILE A 185 -1.87 9.87 -12.07
N LEU A 186 -2.25 11.14 -12.23
CA LEU A 186 -2.39 11.77 -13.56
C LEU A 186 -1.20 12.65 -13.96
N ASP A 187 -0.43 13.16 -13.00
CA ASP A 187 0.68 14.08 -13.24
C ASP A 187 2.04 13.36 -13.16
N LYS A 188 2.79 13.40 -14.27
CA LYS A 188 4.10 12.77 -14.40
C LYS A 188 5.17 13.39 -13.51
N GLU A 189 4.95 14.59 -12.97
CA GLU A 189 5.86 15.21 -12.00
C GLU A 189 5.89 14.50 -10.65
N TYR A 190 4.83 13.76 -10.30
CA TYR A 190 4.74 12.99 -9.07
C TYR A 190 5.30 11.57 -9.30
N LYS A 191 5.92 11.00 -8.26
CA LYS A 191 6.55 9.67 -8.31
C LYS A 191 6.22 8.85 -7.08
N ILE A 192 5.85 7.59 -7.29
CA ILE A 192 5.76 6.58 -6.25
C ILE A 192 7.10 5.84 -6.23
N ALA A 193 7.90 6.08 -5.19
CA ALA A 193 9.15 5.37 -4.91
C ALA A 193 8.89 4.39 -3.76
N ALA A 194 8.35 3.22 -4.11
CA ALA A 194 7.87 2.25 -3.14
C ALA A 194 8.60 0.91 -3.26
N CYS A 195 8.75 0.23 -2.13
CA CYS A 195 9.27 -1.14 -2.10
C CYS A 195 8.20 -2.14 -2.55
N ASN A 196 6.93 -1.87 -2.27
CA ASN A 196 5.78 -2.63 -2.75
C ASN A 196 5.00 -1.79 -3.77
N TYR A 197 5.60 -1.56 -4.94
CA TYR A 197 5.09 -0.61 -5.93
C TYR A 197 3.64 -0.91 -6.34
N GLU A 198 3.34 -2.17 -6.67
CA GLU A 198 2.01 -2.59 -7.12
C GLU A 198 0.96 -2.33 -6.06
N ILE A 199 1.25 -2.70 -4.81
CA ILE A 199 0.35 -2.48 -3.68
C ILE A 199 0.12 -0.98 -3.46
N CYS A 200 1.17 -0.17 -3.52
CA CYS A 200 1.06 1.28 -3.33
C CYS A 200 0.20 1.94 -4.41
N VAL A 201 0.42 1.58 -5.68
CA VAL A 201 -0.39 2.13 -6.79
C VAL A 201 -1.85 1.69 -6.64
N THR A 202 -2.11 0.41 -6.36
CA THR A 202 -3.47 -0.08 -6.14
C THR A 202 -4.14 0.63 -4.97
N LEU A 203 -3.46 0.83 -3.85
CA LEU A 203 -4.03 1.56 -2.71
C LEU A 203 -4.28 3.05 -3.01
N ALA A 204 -3.45 3.68 -3.85
CA ALA A 204 -3.72 5.04 -4.31
C ALA A 204 -5.06 5.10 -5.09
N TYR A 205 -5.28 4.16 -6.01
CA TYR A 205 -6.56 4.04 -6.74
C TYR A 205 -7.73 3.73 -5.81
N LEU A 206 -7.60 2.73 -4.95
CA LEU A 206 -8.67 2.34 -4.01
C LEU A 206 -9.05 3.49 -3.08
N THR A 207 -8.05 4.22 -2.55
CA THR A 207 -8.28 5.39 -1.69
C THR A 207 -9.02 6.48 -2.45
N LEU A 208 -8.55 6.83 -3.66
CA LEU A 208 -9.14 7.88 -4.47
C LEU A 208 -10.58 7.54 -4.87
N LEU A 209 -10.81 6.35 -5.43
CA LEU A 209 -12.13 5.88 -5.84
C LEU A 209 -13.09 5.79 -4.65
N THR A 210 -12.62 5.30 -3.48
CA THR A 210 -13.43 5.27 -2.26
C THR A 210 -13.90 6.67 -1.87
N ILE A 211 -13.04 7.68 -1.95
CA ILE A 211 -13.42 9.06 -1.65
C ILE A 211 -14.42 9.58 -2.68
N MET A 212 -14.15 9.40 -3.98
CA MET A 212 -14.99 9.97 -5.05
C MET A 212 -16.38 9.35 -5.08
N VAL A 213 -16.48 8.02 -4.98
CA VAL A 213 -17.74 7.27 -5.05
C VAL A 213 -18.59 7.46 -3.80
N ASN A 214 -17.95 7.55 -2.63
CA ASN A 214 -18.66 7.66 -1.35
C ASN A 214 -18.88 9.09 -0.87
N HIS A 215 -18.43 10.10 -1.60
CA HIS A 215 -18.58 11.49 -1.22
C HIS A 215 -20.03 11.83 -0.86
N SER A 216 -20.25 12.59 0.20
CA SER A 216 -21.59 12.98 0.67
C SER A 216 -22.42 13.68 -0.42
N GLU A 217 -21.79 14.57 -1.19
CA GLU A 217 -22.37 15.20 -2.37
C GLU A 217 -22.08 14.38 -3.64
N LYS A 218 -23.12 13.83 -4.28
CA LYS A 218 -23.01 12.99 -5.51
C LYS A 218 -22.38 13.73 -6.70
N SER A 219 -22.58 15.05 -6.80
CA SER A 219 -22.07 15.89 -7.89
C SER A 219 -20.64 16.40 -7.69
N LYS A 220 -20.01 16.08 -6.56
CA LYS A 220 -18.69 16.66 -6.21
C LYS A 220 -17.61 16.37 -7.24
N TYR A 221 -17.62 15.15 -7.77
CA TYR A 221 -16.68 14.70 -8.79
C TYR A 221 -17.45 14.40 -10.07
N GLU A 222 -16.95 14.93 -11.19
CA GLU A 222 -17.54 14.69 -12.49
C GLU A 222 -17.46 13.20 -12.84
N ARG A 223 -18.53 12.67 -13.43
CA ARG A 223 -18.63 11.27 -13.83
C ARG A 223 -17.47 10.83 -14.72
N ASN A 224 -17.13 11.63 -15.73
CA ASN A 224 -16.03 11.33 -16.66
C ASN A 224 -14.69 11.21 -15.94
N LEU A 225 -14.48 11.98 -14.86
CA LEU A 225 -13.26 11.87 -14.06
C LEU A 225 -13.24 10.57 -13.25
N ILE A 226 -14.37 10.17 -12.67
CA ILE A 226 -14.49 8.88 -11.97
C ILE A 226 -14.20 7.74 -12.94
N GLU A 227 -14.86 7.73 -14.10
CA GLU A 227 -14.68 6.71 -15.14
C GLU A 227 -13.23 6.63 -15.64
N LYS A 228 -12.57 7.77 -15.85
CA LYS A 228 -11.15 7.80 -16.19
C LYS A 228 -10.28 7.13 -15.12
N VAL A 229 -10.50 7.45 -13.84
CA VAL A 229 -9.73 6.84 -12.75
C VAL A 229 -10.04 5.34 -12.63
N MET A 230 -11.28 4.93 -12.87
CA MET A 230 -11.67 3.51 -12.89
C MET A 230 -10.94 2.75 -14.01
N ASN A 231 -10.89 3.30 -15.23
CA ASN A 231 -10.19 2.68 -16.35
C ASN A 231 -8.70 2.51 -16.06
N LEU A 232 -8.04 3.55 -15.53
CA LEU A 232 -6.64 3.47 -15.12
C LEU A 232 -6.39 2.43 -14.02
N ALA A 233 -7.30 2.33 -13.05
CA ALA A 233 -7.20 1.33 -11.99
C ALA A 233 -7.36 -0.10 -12.52
N LEU A 234 -8.33 -0.33 -13.41
CA LEU A 234 -8.58 -1.63 -14.05
C LEU A 234 -7.43 -2.03 -14.98
N GLU A 235 -6.93 -1.10 -15.81
CA GLU A 235 -5.77 -1.36 -16.68
C GLU A 235 -4.55 -1.75 -15.82
N PHE A 236 -4.30 -1.04 -14.72
CA PHE A 236 -3.21 -1.37 -13.82
C PHE A 236 -3.39 -2.76 -13.16
N ASN A 237 -4.56 -3.02 -12.57
CA ASN A 237 -4.83 -4.28 -11.87
C ASN A 237 -4.82 -5.50 -12.80
N SER A 238 -5.25 -5.35 -14.06
CA SER A 238 -5.20 -6.42 -15.07
C SER A 238 -3.78 -6.97 -15.27
N ARG A 239 -2.75 -6.14 -15.00
CA ARG A 239 -1.32 -6.50 -15.10
C ARG A 239 -0.74 -6.95 -13.77
N ALA A 240 -1.12 -6.28 -12.68
CA ALA A 240 -0.58 -6.54 -11.34
C ALA A 240 -1.09 -7.85 -10.70
N LYS A 241 -2.27 -8.35 -11.10
CA LYS A 241 -2.87 -9.62 -10.63
C LYS A 241 -2.96 -9.76 -9.10
N ALA A 242 -3.52 -8.77 -8.42
CA ALA A 242 -3.67 -8.75 -6.97
C ALA A 242 -5.10 -9.15 -6.54
N VAL A 243 -5.38 -10.46 -6.46
CA VAL A 243 -6.73 -11.03 -6.29
C VAL A 243 -7.55 -10.39 -5.14
N ASN A 244 -6.98 -10.27 -3.94
CA ASN A 244 -7.71 -9.64 -2.81
C ASN A 244 -8.01 -8.15 -3.05
N ASN A 245 -7.16 -7.45 -3.80
CA ASN A 245 -7.40 -6.05 -4.14
C ASN A 245 -8.47 -5.90 -5.23
N ASP A 246 -8.66 -6.91 -6.08
CA ASP A 246 -9.75 -6.92 -7.05
C ASP A 246 -11.11 -6.98 -6.33
N VAL A 247 -11.23 -7.76 -5.26
CA VAL A 247 -12.44 -7.75 -4.42
C VAL A 247 -12.74 -6.34 -3.90
N LEU A 248 -11.72 -5.63 -3.40
CA LEU A 248 -11.89 -4.25 -2.90
C LEU A 248 -12.22 -3.26 -4.02
N LEU A 249 -11.56 -3.39 -5.18
CA LEU A 249 -11.81 -2.52 -6.33
C LEU A 249 -13.24 -2.72 -6.82
N PHE A 250 -13.63 -3.96 -7.11
CA PHE A 250 -14.96 -4.25 -7.61
C PHE A 250 -16.06 -3.99 -6.58
N GLU A 251 -15.79 -4.09 -5.28
CA GLU A 251 -16.73 -3.62 -4.26
C GLU A 251 -17.00 -2.10 -4.40
N ILE A 252 -15.96 -1.29 -4.63
CA ILE A 252 -16.12 0.16 -4.86
C ILE A 252 -16.87 0.42 -6.16
N LEU A 253 -16.53 -0.28 -7.25
CA LEU A 253 -17.19 -0.11 -8.54
C LEU A 253 -18.65 -0.56 -8.50
N TYR A 254 -18.93 -1.66 -7.82
CA TYR A 254 -20.29 -2.16 -7.59
C TYR A 254 -21.13 -1.15 -6.82
N LYS A 255 -20.61 -0.60 -5.71
CA LYS A 255 -21.29 0.47 -4.96
C LYS A 255 -21.51 1.71 -5.80
N TYR A 256 -20.56 2.07 -6.67
CA TYR A 256 -20.70 3.17 -7.61
C TYR A 256 -21.88 2.94 -8.57
N ILE A 257 -21.90 1.82 -9.29
CA ILE A 257 -22.97 1.58 -10.28
C ILE A 257 -24.35 1.50 -9.62
N LYS A 258 -24.46 0.93 -8.41
CA LYS A 258 -25.74 0.89 -7.68
C LYS A 258 -26.17 2.27 -7.19
N ARG A 259 -25.24 3.07 -6.66
CA ARG A 259 -25.53 4.42 -6.13
C ARG A 259 -25.97 5.41 -7.21
N TYR A 260 -25.50 5.22 -8.43
CA TYR A 260 -25.77 6.09 -9.59
C TYR A 260 -26.71 5.46 -10.62
N GLU A 261 -27.29 4.28 -10.33
CA GLU A 261 -28.23 3.57 -11.21
C GLU A 261 -27.65 3.34 -12.62
N ILE A 262 -26.36 2.99 -12.68
CA ILE A 262 -25.64 2.71 -13.92
C ILE A 262 -25.78 1.22 -14.22
N GLU A 263 -26.33 0.89 -15.38
CA GLU A 263 -26.37 -0.49 -15.87
C GLU A 263 -24.97 -0.92 -16.35
N ASN A 264 -24.34 -1.85 -15.62
CA ASN A 264 -23.06 -2.44 -16.01
C ASN A 264 -22.96 -3.88 -15.47
N LYS A 265 -23.50 -4.83 -16.23
CA LYS A 265 -23.52 -6.25 -15.83
C LYS A 265 -22.12 -6.86 -15.67
N TYR A 266 -21.14 -6.36 -16.41
CA TYR A 266 -19.75 -6.83 -16.32
C TYR A 266 -19.11 -6.48 -14.98
N THR A 267 -19.38 -5.29 -14.44
CA THR A 267 -18.91 -4.90 -13.10
C THR A 267 -19.51 -5.79 -12.02
N VAL A 268 -20.80 -6.14 -12.15
CA VAL A 268 -21.47 -7.11 -11.25
C VAL A 268 -20.81 -8.48 -11.37
N PHE A 269 -20.56 -8.96 -12.60
CA PHE A 269 -19.89 -10.22 -12.84
C PHE A 269 -18.51 -10.27 -12.16
N TYR A 270 -17.65 -9.28 -12.40
CA TYR A 270 -16.30 -9.29 -11.85
C TYR A 270 -16.28 -9.10 -10.33
N TYR A 271 -17.25 -8.40 -9.75
CA TYR A 271 -17.41 -8.33 -8.30
C TYR A 271 -17.66 -9.72 -7.70
N ILE A 272 -18.64 -10.47 -8.22
CA ILE A 272 -18.93 -11.82 -7.76
C ILE A 272 -17.76 -12.77 -8.06
N ALA A 273 -17.20 -12.71 -9.26
CA ALA A 273 -16.07 -13.55 -9.67
C ALA A 273 -14.84 -13.32 -8.79
N SER A 274 -14.52 -12.07 -8.42
CA SER A 274 -13.39 -11.77 -7.56
C SER A 274 -13.54 -12.37 -6.16
N ILE A 275 -14.75 -12.36 -5.59
CA ILE A 275 -15.05 -12.99 -4.30
C ILE A 275 -14.87 -14.51 -4.38
N LEU A 276 -15.40 -15.14 -5.43
CA LEU A 276 -15.31 -16.58 -5.64
C LEU A 276 -13.87 -17.05 -5.95
N ALA A 277 -13.06 -16.18 -6.56
CA ALA A 277 -11.67 -16.47 -6.92
C ALA A 277 -10.68 -16.23 -5.77
N THR A 278 -11.08 -15.57 -4.67
CA THR A 278 -10.20 -15.37 -3.51
C THR A 278 -9.91 -16.72 -2.82
N GLU A 279 -8.64 -17.09 -2.80
CA GLU A 279 -8.11 -18.27 -2.08
C GLU A 279 -7.66 -17.95 -0.65
N ASP A 280 -8.03 -16.78 -0.12
CA ASP A 280 -7.70 -16.30 1.22
C ASP A 280 -8.96 -16.31 2.11
N PRO A 281 -9.24 -17.42 2.82
CA PRO A 281 -10.39 -17.51 3.71
C PRO A 281 -10.34 -16.48 4.83
N ASP A 282 -9.15 -16.08 5.28
CA ASP A 282 -9.01 -15.08 6.32
C ASP A 282 -9.49 -13.71 5.81
N PHE A 283 -9.18 -13.33 4.56
CA PHE A 283 -9.68 -12.09 3.98
C PHE A 283 -11.22 -12.02 3.88
N LEU A 284 -11.88 -13.14 3.59
CA LEU A 284 -13.34 -13.22 3.50
C LEU A 284 -14.04 -13.36 4.85
N ASP A 285 -13.34 -13.85 5.87
CA ASP A 285 -13.88 -14.12 7.20
C ASP A 285 -14.48 -12.85 7.84
N GLY A 286 -15.76 -12.91 8.18
CA GLY A 286 -16.51 -11.81 8.78
C GLY A 286 -16.96 -10.70 7.83
N LYS A 287 -16.70 -10.81 6.52
CA LYS A 287 -17.22 -9.87 5.52
C LYS A 287 -18.66 -10.20 5.13
N THR A 288 -19.47 -9.15 4.96
CA THR A 288 -20.82 -9.24 4.41
C THR A 288 -20.85 -8.61 3.03
N PHE A 289 -21.34 -9.34 2.03
CA PHE A 289 -21.45 -8.87 0.66
C PHE A 289 -22.90 -8.58 0.32
N GLU A 290 -23.19 -7.35 -0.10
CA GLU A 290 -24.54 -6.88 -0.49
C GLU A 290 -24.89 -7.32 -1.93
N ILE A 291 -24.93 -8.64 -2.17
CA ILE A 291 -25.26 -9.25 -3.46
C ILE A 291 -26.73 -9.67 -3.46
N THR A 292 -27.53 -9.21 -4.43
CA THR A 292 -28.94 -9.59 -4.55
C THR A 292 -29.13 -10.81 -5.43
N LYS A 293 -30.37 -11.33 -5.50
CA LYS A 293 -30.69 -12.47 -6.38
C LYS A 293 -30.52 -12.09 -7.85
N GLU A 294 -30.91 -10.87 -8.23
CA GLU A 294 -30.78 -10.33 -9.57
C GLU A 294 -29.30 -10.24 -9.99
N ASP A 295 -28.40 -9.89 -9.07
CA ASP A 295 -26.96 -9.87 -9.35
C ASP A 295 -26.41 -11.27 -9.67
N ILE A 296 -26.91 -12.30 -8.97
CA ILE A 296 -26.55 -13.69 -9.25
C ILE A 296 -27.07 -14.14 -10.61
N GLU A 297 -28.27 -13.71 -11.00
CA GLU A 297 -28.83 -13.98 -12.33
C GLU A 297 -27.98 -13.34 -13.43
N LEU A 298 -27.56 -12.08 -13.25
CA LEU A 298 -26.64 -11.40 -14.17
C LEU A 298 -25.28 -12.10 -14.26
N TYR A 299 -24.76 -12.61 -13.13
CA TYR A 299 -23.51 -13.38 -13.12
C TYR A 299 -23.60 -14.65 -13.99
N TYR A 300 -24.69 -15.41 -13.86
CA TYR A 300 -24.90 -16.61 -14.69
C TYR A 300 -25.17 -16.28 -16.16
N GLU A 301 -25.84 -15.16 -16.45
CA GLU A 301 -26.00 -14.66 -17.82
C GLU A 301 -24.62 -14.42 -18.46
N CYS A 302 -23.73 -13.70 -17.77
CA CYS A 302 -22.38 -13.43 -18.26
C CYS A 302 -21.54 -14.71 -18.40
N LEU A 303 -21.66 -15.67 -17.49
CA LEU A 303 -20.99 -16.99 -17.61
C LEU A 303 -21.42 -17.77 -18.86
N SER A 304 -22.64 -17.53 -19.35
CA SER A 304 -23.20 -18.21 -20.52
C SER A 304 -22.86 -17.51 -21.85
N ASP A 305 -22.25 -16.33 -21.78
CA ASP A 305 -21.81 -15.56 -22.94
C ASP A 305 -20.37 -15.97 -23.34
N GLU A 306 -20.26 -16.84 -24.35
CA GLU A 306 -18.96 -17.36 -24.81
C GLU A 306 -18.02 -16.25 -25.33
N GLU A 307 -18.57 -15.18 -25.93
CA GLU A 307 -17.78 -14.06 -26.43
C GLU A 307 -17.20 -13.24 -25.28
N PHE A 308 -17.97 -13.04 -24.21
CA PHE A 308 -17.46 -12.43 -22.99
C PHE A 308 -16.44 -13.33 -22.29
N MET A 309 -16.72 -14.62 -22.12
CA MET A 309 -15.83 -15.54 -21.42
C MET A 309 -14.49 -15.76 -22.14
N SER A 310 -14.43 -15.48 -23.45
CA SER A 310 -13.20 -15.51 -24.24
C SER A 310 -12.47 -14.15 -24.35
N SER A 311 -13.06 -13.07 -23.82
CA SER A 311 -12.47 -11.72 -23.84
C SER A 311 -11.30 -11.57 -22.87
N ALA A 312 -10.46 -10.56 -23.10
CA ALA A 312 -9.38 -10.23 -22.19
C ALA A 312 -9.93 -9.70 -20.85
N MET A 313 -9.15 -9.88 -19.78
CA MET A 313 -9.54 -9.43 -18.44
C MET A 313 -9.90 -7.94 -18.43
N TYR A 314 -11.12 -7.64 -17.99
CA TYR A 314 -11.73 -6.29 -17.90
C TYR A 314 -11.99 -5.58 -19.23
N GLU A 315 -11.81 -6.24 -20.38
CA GLU A 315 -11.98 -5.64 -21.71
C GLU A 315 -13.38 -5.03 -21.90
N ARG A 316 -14.42 -5.68 -21.36
CA ARG A 316 -15.81 -5.17 -21.45
C ARG A 316 -16.15 -4.07 -20.45
N ILE A 317 -15.22 -3.67 -19.59
CA ILE A 317 -15.38 -2.56 -18.64
C ILE A 317 -14.51 -1.37 -19.02
N ILE A 318 -13.26 -1.63 -19.42
CA ILE A 318 -12.30 -0.57 -19.74
C ILE A 318 -12.73 0.12 -21.03
N ASP A 319 -12.99 1.41 -20.94
CA ASP A 319 -13.09 2.28 -22.11
C ASP A 319 -11.69 2.76 -22.51
N TYR A 320 -11.08 2.07 -23.48
CA TYR A 320 -9.73 2.34 -23.97
C TYR A 320 -9.60 3.69 -24.68
N ASP A 321 -10.70 4.26 -25.19
CA ASP A 321 -10.70 5.60 -25.78
C ASP A 321 -10.56 6.70 -24.70
N ASN A 322 -10.73 6.33 -23.43
CA ASN A 322 -10.71 7.22 -22.26
C ASN A 322 -9.63 6.85 -21.22
N LEU A 323 -8.46 6.38 -21.68
CA LEU A 323 -7.25 6.16 -20.86
C LEU A 323 -6.36 7.42 -20.73
#